data_AF-A0A7J8PXU6-F1
#
_entry.id   AF-A0A7J8PXU6-F1
#
_cell.length_a   1.000
_cell.length_b   1.000
_cell.length_c   1.000
_cell.angle_alpha   90.00
_cell.angle_beta   90.00
_cell.angle_gamma   90.00
#
_symmetry.space_group_name_H-M   'P 1'
#
loop_
_entity.id
_entity.type
_entity.pdbx_description
1 polymer ?
#
loop_
_entity_poly.entity_id
_entity_poly.type
_entity_poly.pdbx_seq_one_letter_code
_entity_poly.pdbx_strand_id
1 'polypeptide(L)' 'MKAWAKTYPENKDVKFLADGSATYTHTLGLQLDLSEKGLGTRSKRFALLVDNLKVKAANIEQGGEFTVSSADDILKAML' A
#
# COMPACT_ATOMS: atom_id res chain seq x y z
N MET A 1 -9.52 -9.72 -1.06
CA MET A 1 -8.59 -9.52 -2.19
C MET A 1 -8.96 -10.31 -3.45
N LYS A 2 -9.17 -11.65 -3.41
CA LYS A 2 -9.50 -12.46 -4.61
C LYS A 2 -10.68 -11.93 -5.45
N ALA A 3 -11.81 -11.57 -4.81
CA ALA A 3 -12.97 -11.04 -5.52
C ALA A 3 -12.69 -9.66 -6.15
N TRP A 4 -11.95 -8.80 -5.46
CA TRP A 4 -11.57 -7.49 -5.98
C TRP A 4 -10.58 -7.61 -7.15
N ALA A 5 -9.62 -8.55 -7.09
CA ALA A 5 -8.73 -8.80 -8.21
C ALA A 5 -9.49 -9.19 -9.50
N LYS A 6 -10.61 -9.93 -9.38
CA LYS A 6 -11.46 -10.29 -10.53
C LYS A 6 -12.12 -9.09 -11.22
N THR A 7 -12.22 -7.93 -10.57
CA THR A 7 -12.77 -6.72 -11.19
C THR A 7 -11.76 -6.02 -12.11
N TYR A 8 -10.52 -6.49 -12.15
CA TYR A 8 -9.46 -6.02 -13.05
C TYR A 8 -9.05 -7.16 -13.99
N PRO A 9 -9.89 -7.53 -14.98
CA PRO A 9 -9.67 -8.72 -15.81
C PRO A 9 -8.40 -8.65 -16.67
N GLU A 10 -7.90 -7.45 -16.95
CA GLU A 10 -6.68 -7.23 -17.73
C GLU A 10 -5.39 -7.20 -16.90
N ASN A 11 -5.51 -7.21 -15.57
CA ASN A 11 -4.33 -7.17 -14.70
C ASN A 11 -3.54 -8.49 -14.77
N LYS A 12 -2.30 -8.40 -15.28
CA LYS A 12 -1.36 -9.52 -15.36
C LYS A 12 -0.20 -9.41 -14.38
N ASP A 13 0.13 -8.18 -13.96
CA ASP A 13 1.40 -7.87 -13.31
C ASP A 13 1.28 -7.57 -11.81
N VAL A 14 0.09 -7.16 -11.34
CA VAL A 14 -0.14 -6.78 -9.94
C VAL A 14 -0.68 -7.94 -9.13
N LYS A 15 0.05 -8.35 -8.09
CA LYS A 15 -0.41 -9.31 -7.09
C LYS A 15 -1.25 -8.62 -6.01
N PHE A 16 -2.45 -9.15 -5.77
CA PHE A 16 -3.36 -8.65 -4.74
C PHE A 16 -3.13 -9.43 -3.43
N LEU A 17 -2.42 -8.83 -2.49
CA LEU A 17 -2.08 -9.45 -1.20
C LEU A 17 -3.02 -8.99 -0.10
N ALA A 18 -3.39 -9.91 0.81
CA ALA A 18 -4.26 -9.63 1.94
C ALA A 18 -3.46 -9.60 3.24
N ASP A 19 -3.59 -8.52 4.00
CA ASP A 19 -3.13 -8.40 5.39
C ASP A 19 -4.35 -8.27 6.32
N GLY A 20 -5.14 -9.33 6.42
CA GLY A 20 -6.44 -9.31 7.10
C GLY A 20 -6.35 -9.09 8.63
N SER A 21 -5.21 -9.47 9.22
CA SER A 21 -4.92 -9.27 10.65
C SER A 21 -4.13 -7.97 10.90
N ALA A 22 -3.90 -7.15 9.88
CA ALA A 22 -3.10 -5.92 9.93
C ALA A 22 -1.68 -6.10 10.47
N THR A 23 -1.14 -7.33 10.52
CA THR A 23 0.14 -7.63 11.18
C THR A 23 1.29 -6.97 10.42
N TYR A 24 1.25 -6.99 9.09
CA TYR A 24 2.28 -6.36 8.27
C TYR A 24 2.20 -4.83 8.41
N THR A 25 0.99 -4.27 8.27
CA THR A 25 0.75 -2.83 8.44
C THR A 25 1.22 -2.33 9.82
N HIS A 26 0.93 -3.05 10.90
CA HIS A 26 1.38 -2.70 12.26
C HIS A 26 2.90 -2.80 12.40
N THR A 27 3.52 -3.84 11.83
CA THR A 27 4.98 -4.01 11.88
C THR A 27 5.71 -2.84 11.19
N LEU A 28 5.12 -2.27 10.14
CA LEU A 28 5.64 -1.08 9.47
C LEU A 28 5.34 0.24 10.20
N GLY A 29 4.50 0.24 11.24
CA GLY A 29 4.02 1.46 11.88
C GLY A 29 3.09 2.31 11.00
N LEU A 30 2.45 1.69 10.01
CA LEU A 30 1.62 2.37 8.99
C LEU A 30 0.12 2.15 9.21
N GLN A 31 -0.29 1.76 10.41
CA GLN A 31 -1.70 1.69 10.77
C GLN A 31 -2.35 3.08 10.82
N LEU A 32 -3.63 3.11 10.49
CA LEU A 32 -4.51 4.25 10.54
C LEU A 32 -5.83 3.78 11.15
N ASP A 33 -6.26 4.42 12.23
CA ASP A 33 -7.57 4.17 12.82
C ASP A 33 -8.64 4.97 12.06
N LEU A 34 -9.59 4.26 11.44
CA LEU A 34 -10.76 4.82 10.78
C LEU A 34 -12.06 4.27 11.39
N SER A 35 -12.04 3.91 12.68
CA SER A 35 -13.19 3.36 13.40
C SER A 35 -14.38 4.32 13.40
N GLU A 36 -14.15 5.63 13.54
CA GLU A 36 -15.22 6.64 13.44
C GLU A 36 -15.92 6.67 12.07
N LYS A 37 -15.25 6.18 11.02
CA LYS A 37 -15.81 6.03 9.66
C LYS A 37 -16.35 4.63 9.39
N GLY A 38 -16.41 3.75 10.40
CA GLY A 38 -16.88 2.37 10.28
C GLY A 38 -15.91 1.43 9.54
N LEU A 39 -14.65 1.82 9.36
CA LEU A 39 -13.66 1.04 8.61
C LEU A 39 -12.67 0.28 9.49
N GLY A 40 -12.63 0.59 10.80
CA GLY A 40 -11.68 0.01 11.75
C GLY A 40 -10.22 0.38 11.43
N THR A 41 -9.29 -0.50 11.82
CA THR A 41 -7.87 -0.35 11.50
C THR A 41 -7.59 -0.60 10.02
N ARG A 42 -6.93 0.35 9.37
CA ARG A 42 -6.53 0.26 7.96
C ARG A 42 -5.05 0.61 7.81
N SER A 43 -4.51 0.33 6.63
CA SER A 43 -3.21 0.84 6.23
C SER A 43 -3.32 2.30 5.78
N LYS A 44 -2.36 3.15 6.16
CA LYS A 44 -2.07 4.39 5.44
C LYS A 44 -1.78 4.07 3.97
N ARG A 45 -1.96 5.05 3.08
CA ARG A 45 -1.54 4.94 1.68
C ARG A 45 -0.03 5.15 1.61
N PHE A 46 0.67 4.23 0.95
CA PHE A 46 2.11 4.32 0.75
C PHE A 46 2.54 3.50 -0.47
N ALA A 47 3.75 3.74 -0.95
CA ALA A 47 4.46 2.90 -1.90
C ALA A 47 5.90 2.68 -1.42
N LEU A 48 6.37 1.42 -1.44
CA LEU A 48 7.75 1.08 -1.09
C LEU A 48 8.44 0.48 -2.32
N LEU A 49 9.67 0.91 -2.59
CA LEU A 49 10.61 0.19 -3.45
C LEU A 49 11.46 -0.70 -2.56
N VAL A 50 11.38 -2.02 -2.76
CA VAL A 50 12.10 -3.01 -1.95
C VAL A 50 12.97 -3.86 -2.85
N ASP A 51 14.25 -3.97 -2.49
CA ASP A 51 15.23 -4.80 -3.18
C ASP A 51 16.03 -5.61 -2.15
N ASN A 52 16.07 -6.93 -2.34
CA ASN A 52 16.69 -7.90 -1.44
C ASN A 52 16.38 -7.64 0.05
N LEU A 53 15.08 -7.57 0.37
CA LEU A 53 14.55 -7.32 1.72
C LEU A 53 14.98 -5.98 2.35
N LYS A 54 15.52 -5.04 1.55
CA LYS A 54 15.86 -3.69 1.98
C LYS A 54 14.96 -2.67 1.32
N VAL A 55 14.41 -1.75 2.10
CA VAL A 55 13.64 -0.62 1.59
C VAL A 55 14.61 0.38 0.97
N LYS A 56 14.43 0.68 -0.32
CA LYS A 56 15.22 1.65 -1.10
C LYS A 56 14.54 3.01 -1.20
N ALA A 57 13.20 3.02 -1.25
CA ALA A 57 12.38 4.22 -1.19
C ALA A 57 11.12 3.93 -0.37
N ALA A 58 10.68 4.92 0.40
CA ALA A 58 9.48 4.84 1.23
C ALA A 58 8.63 6.12 1.07
N ASN A 59 7.62 6.04 0.21
CA ASN A 59 6.74 7.16 -0.09
C ASN A 59 5.44 6.98 0.69
N ILE A 60 5.32 7.69 1.81
CA ILE A 60 4.20 7.55 2.75
C ILE A 60 3.35 8.82 2.67
N GLU A 61 2.07 8.66 2.35
CA GLU A 61 1.14 9.78 2.29
C GLU A 61 0.76 10.27 3.69
N GLN A 62 0.44 11.56 3.79
CA GLN A 62 -0.16 12.13 5.00
C GLN A 62 -1.69 12.24 4.83
N GLY A 63 -2.42 11.91 5.89
CA GLY A 63 -3.88 11.98 5.87
C GLY A 63 -4.52 11.22 4.70
N GLY A 64 -5.43 11.89 3.98
CA GLY A 64 -6.16 11.33 2.83
C GLY A 64 -5.51 11.59 1.47
N GLU A 65 -4.25 12.00 1.44
CA GLU A 65 -3.57 12.45 0.23
C GLU A 65 -3.20 11.32 -0.75
N PHE A 66 -2.80 11.75 -1.95
CA PHE A 66 -2.22 10.92 -3.01
C PHE A 66 -1.28 11.79 -3.85
N THR A 67 -0.06 11.98 -3.36
CA THR A 67 0.92 12.93 -3.91
C THR A 67 2.29 12.32 -4.17
N VAL A 68 2.64 11.23 -3.48
CA VAL A 68 3.99 10.61 -3.54
C VAL A 68 3.96 9.10 -3.80
N SER A 69 2.79 8.46 -3.67
CA SER A 69 2.62 7.00 -3.76
C SER A 69 2.17 6.51 -5.14
N SER A 70 2.33 7.33 -6.19
CA SER A 70 2.00 6.92 -7.56
C SER A 70 3.03 5.93 -8.12
N ALA A 71 2.64 5.21 -9.18
CA ALA A 71 3.58 4.35 -9.91
C ALA A 71 4.72 5.17 -10.55
N ASP A 72 4.39 6.36 -11.10
CA ASP A 72 5.38 7.25 -11.70
C ASP A 72 6.41 7.75 -10.68
N ASP A 73 6.00 8.02 -9.44
CA ASP A 73 6.93 8.42 -8.37
C ASP A 73 7.89 7.29 -7.98
N ILE A 74 7.44 6.05 -8.04
CA ILE A 74 8.31 4.88 -7.82
C ILE A 74 9.25 4.67 -9.01
N LEU A 75 8.77 4.82 -10.25
CA LEU A 75 9.60 4.69 -11.45
C LEU A 75 10.73 5.74 -11.46
N LYS A 76 10.45 6.98 -11.03
CA LYS A 76 11.49 8.01 -10.86
C LYS A 76 12.55 7.62 -9.83
N ALA A 77 12.19 6.86 -8.80
CA ALA A 77 13.12 6.38 -7.77
C ALA A 77 13.96 5.16 -8.21
N MET A 78 13.66 4.57 -9.37
CA MET A 78 14.41 3.45 -9.96
C MET A 78 15.49 3.89 -10.96
N LEU A 79 15.46 5.16 -11.40
CA LEU A 79 16.43 5.79 -12.30
C LEU A 79 17.60 6.37 -11.50
#